data_AF-A0A835WQR3-F1
#
_entry.id   AF-A0A835WQR3-F1
#
_cell.length_a   1.000
_cell.length_b   1.000
_cell.length_c   1.000
_cell.angle_alpha   90.00
_cell.angle_beta   90.00
_cell.angle_gamma   90.00
#
_symmetry.space_group_name_H-M   'P 1'
#
loop_
_entity.id
_entity.type
_entity.pdbx_description
1 polymer ?
#
loop_
_entity_poly.entity_id
_entity_poly.type
_entity_poly.pdbx_seq_one_letter_code
_entity_poly.pdbx_strand_id
1 'polypeptide(L)'
;MMLLQSRRVVLGGRDHRAATTRVRSCCAPARRVARVAQLSVRASAAAAAPLPGGGGGSSLGGLAILQNTRPVDRLRFQAILVFQHFDTEKTGRLSPEQLTTYEAYSAERFGAAASEAMKPAFAAARAAAAAVPGGSLDMEAFIDLIRDQVKVAATSREFPRSVFPEAELGKLAWGASLSTSEMASALAIFRLLDFNLDGYVKLEDLRRAQGIEREFVNEKLEDADTNEDGFLSFKDFLTSYARERPVILNMLVLLAHTAAFWVIFNLPGLDLPVKAIMAMGLMLKPQFVTGPVIKIYTIFQTIFNRARAEVAMAQDK
;
A
#
# COMPACT_ATOMS: atom_id res chain seq x y z
N MET A 1 46.19 49.48 -21.50
CA MET A 1 47.18 48.49 -21.96
C MET A 1 47.23 47.36 -20.92
N MET A 2 46.40 46.34 -21.07
CA MET A 2 46.47 45.07 -20.33
C MET A 2 45.60 44.06 -21.10
N LEU A 3 46.26 43.17 -21.83
CA LEU A 3 45.67 42.11 -22.64
C LEU A 3 45.50 40.88 -21.75
N LEU A 4 44.25 40.46 -21.49
CA LEU A 4 43.94 39.18 -20.85
C LEU A 4 43.88 38.09 -21.93
N GLN A 5 44.89 37.22 -21.93
CA GLN A 5 44.95 36.02 -22.76
C GLN A 5 43.95 34.96 -22.28
N SER A 6 43.04 34.56 -23.16
CA SER A 6 42.11 33.45 -22.98
C SER A 6 42.78 32.14 -23.39
N ARG A 7 43.04 31.24 -22.43
CA ARG A 7 43.50 29.87 -22.69
C ARG A 7 42.30 28.97 -23.02
N ARG A 8 42.16 28.58 -24.29
CA ARG A 8 41.32 27.44 -24.70
C ARG A 8 42.07 26.15 -24.43
N VAL A 9 41.50 25.27 -23.60
CA VAL A 9 41.92 23.88 -23.46
C VAL A 9 41.17 23.05 -24.50
N VAL A 10 41.92 22.49 -25.44
CA VAL A 10 41.44 21.52 -26.44
C VAL A 10 41.51 20.13 -25.78
N LEU A 11 40.35 19.54 -25.49
CA LEU A 11 40.26 18.12 -25.13
C LEU A 11 40.02 17.30 -26.39
N GLY A 12 41.03 16.48 -26.71
CA GLY A 12 41.09 15.60 -27.86
C GLY A 12 40.02 14.51 -27.85
N GLY A 13 39.57 14.18 -29.06
CA GLY A 13 38.58 13.17 -29.33
C GLY A 13 39.02 11.74 -29.01
N ARG A 14 38.01 10.89 -28.83
CA ARG A 14 38.12 9.44 -28.98
C ARG A 14 36.89 8.95 -29.72
N ASP A 15 37.11 8.61 -30.98
CA ASP A 15 36.16 7.97 -31.87
C ASP A 15 35.77 6.58 -31.32
N HIS A 16 34.52 6.41 -30.90
CA HIS A 16 33.91 5.10 -30.75
C HIS A 16 32.98 4.84 -31.94
N ARG A 17 33.50 4.02 -32.86
CA ARG A 17 32.80 3.48 -34.02
C ARG A 17 31.51 2.77 -33.62
N ALA A 18 30.48 3.05 -34.39
CA ALA A 18 29.18 2.40 -34.41
C ALA A 18 29.27 0.89 -34.64
N ALA A 19 28.59 0.12 -33.81
CA ALA A 19 28.16 -1.25 -34.11
C ALA A 19 26.66 -1.23 -34.38
N THR A 20 26.30 -1.12 -35.66
CA THR A 20 24.93 -1.21 -36.18
C THR A 20 24.51 -2.68 -36.24
N THR A 21 23.83 -3.17 -35.21
CA THR A 21 23.18 -4.48 -35.25
C THR A 21 21.79 -4.34 -35.87
N ARG A 22 21.71 -4.60 -37.19
CA ARG A 22 20.45 -4.78 -37.91
C ARG A 22 19.74 -6.04 -37.39
N VAL A 23 18.68 -5.85 -36.60
CA VAL A 23 17.71 -6.93 -36.34
C VAL A 23 16.77 -7.02 -37.53
N ARG A 24 16.83 -8.18 -38.21
CA ARG A 24 15.95 -8.53 -39.33
C ARG A 24 14.50 -8.62 -38.83
N SER A 25 13.66 -7.77 -39.39
CA SER A 25 12.21 -7.93 -39.40
C SER A 25 11.85 -9.16 -40.24
N CYS A 26 11.30 -10.18 -39.60
CA CYS A 26 10.61 -11.27 -40.28
C CYS A 26 9.11 -11.08 -40.09
N CYS A 27 8.46 -10.55 -41.13
CA CYS A 27 7.03 -10.67 -41.33
C CYS A 27 6.67 -12.16 -41.50
N ALA A 28 5.66 -12.63 -40.76
CA ALA A 28 4.83 -13.75 -41.15
C ALA A 28 3.39 -13.56 -40.60
N PRO A 29 2.36 -14.08 -41.30
CA PRO A 29 1.05 -13.45 -41.34
C PRO A 29 0.03 -13.99 -40.34
N ALA A 30 -1.02 -13.18 -40.20
CA ALA A 30 -2.28 -13.37 -39.51
C ALA A 30 -2.86 -14.81 -39.50
N ARG A 31 -3.29 -15.24 -38.31
CA ARG A 31 -4.43 -16.16 -38.17
C ARG A 31 -5.45 -15.61 -37.18
N ARG A 32 -6.62 -15.28 -37.73
CA ARG A 32 -7.88 -15.03 -37.02
C ARG A 32 -8.21 -16.23 -36.13
N VAL A 33 -8.44 -15.95 -34.84
CA VAL A 33 -9.43 -16.69 -34.06
C VAL A 33 -10.30 -15.64 -33.40
N ALA A 34 -11.43 -15.36 -34.04
CA ALA A 34 -12.54 -14.67 -33.42
C ALA A 34 -13.12 -15.62 -32.37
N ARG A 35 -12.99 -15.28 -31.08
CA ARG A 35 -13.83 -15.86 -30.05
C ARG A 35 -14.54 -14.71 -29.33
N VAL A 36 -15.83 -14.68 -29.61
CA VAL A 36 -16.86 -13.88 -28.96
C VAL A 36 -16.77 -14.14 -27.45
N ALA A 37 -16.29 -13.17 -26.69
CA ALA A 37 -16.51 -13.10 -25.26
C ALA A 37 -17.64 -12.09 -25.04
N GLN A 38 -18.84 -12.64 -24.81
CA GLN A 38 -20.03 -11.86 -24.48
C GLN A 38 -19.81 -11.11 -23.16
N LEU A 39 -20.18 -9.84 -23.21
CA LEU A 39 -20.38 -8.94 -22.09
C LEU A 39 -21.24 -9.56 -20.99
N SER A 40 -20.76 -9.46 -19.75
CA SER A 40 -21.62 -9.29 -18.58
C SER A 40 -21.08 -8.15 -17.72
N VAL A 41 -21.12 -6.94 -18.27
CA VAL A 41 -21.04 -5.71 -17.48
C VAL A 41 -22.38 -5.59 -16.76
N ARG A 42 -22.44 -6.06 -15.51
CA ARG A 42 -23.49 -5.63 -14.59
C ARG A 42 -23.22 -4.17 -14.25
N ALA A 43 -23.79 -3.27 -15.05
CA ALA A 43 -23.99 -1.90 -14.65
C ALA A 43 -24.92 -1.91 -13.44
N SER A 44 -24.36 -1.70 -12.24
CA SER A 44 -25.15 -1.35 -11.07
C SER A 44 -25.53 0.12 -11.16
N ALA A 45 -26.37 0.42 -12.15
CA ALA A 45 -27.10 1.68 -12.20
C ALA A 45 -28.28 1.57 -11.23
N ALA A 46 -28.02 1.86 -9.95
CA ALA A 46 -29.10 2.20 -9.03
C ALA A 46 -29.65 3.56 -9.46
N ALA A 47 -30.61 3.53 -10.38
CA ALA A 47 -31.46 4.65 -10.71
C ALA A 47 -32.20 5.07 -9.44
N ALA A 48 -31.81 6.20 -8.86
CA ALA A 48 -32.61 6.91 -7.89
C ALA A 48 -33.87 7.41 -8.60
N ALA A 49 -34.97 6.65 -8.45
CA ALA A 49 -36.29 7.14 -8.80
C ALA A 49 -36.66 8.30 -7.85
N PRO A 50 -37.18 9.43 -8.35
CA PRO A 50 -37.72 10.47 -7.48
C PRO A 50 -39.01 9.95 -6.84
N LEU A 51 -39.00 9.77 -5.52
CA LEU A 51 -40.22 9.50 -4.76
C LEU A 51 -41.09 10.78 -4.74
N PRO A 52 -42.39 10.69 -5.04
CA PRO A 52 -43.28 11.82 -4.95
C PRO A 52 -43.67 12.08 -3.49
N GLY A 53 -43.60 13.36 -3.11
CA GLY A 53 -44.39 14.02 -2.06
C GLY A 53 -44.80 13.22 -0.82
N GLY A 54 -44.10 13.47 0.30
CA GLY A 54 -44.58 13.17 1.65
C GLY A 54 -44.11 14.27 2.61
N GLY A 55 -45.07 14.99 3.19
CA GLY A 55 -44.86 16.28 3.84
C GLY A 55 -44.20 16.26 5.22
N GLY A 56 -43.64 17.42 5.57
CA GLY A 56 -43.56 18.01 6.91
C GLY A 56 -43.15 17.10 8.06
N GLY A 57 -41.85 16.95 8.29
CA GLY A 57 -41.32 16.34 9.50
C GLY A 57 -39.87 16.77 9.74
N SER A 58 -39.69 17.96 10.30
CA SER A 58 -38.39 18.46 10.77
C SER A 58 -37.95 17.71 12.02
N SER A 59 -37.40 16.50 11.90
CA SER A 59 -36.62 15.87 12.97
C SER A 59 -35.77 14.71 12.46
N LEU A 60 -34.46 14.74 12.78
CA LEU A 60 -33.50 13.62 12.74
C LEU A 60 -32.81 13.25 11.40
N GLY A 61 -32.59 14.20 10.49
CA GLY A 61 -31.72 14.01 9.32
C GLY A 61 -30.22 13.82 9.61
N GLY A 62 -29.78 13.99 10.86
CA GLY A 62 -28.35 13.90 11.25
C GLY A 62 -27.80 12.49 11.46
N LEU A 63 -28.66 11.48 11.67
CA LEU A 63 -28.22 10.10 11.97
C LEU A 63 -28.02 9.23 10.72
N ALA A 64 -28.64 9.57 9.59
CA ALA A 64 -28.41 8.89 8.32
C ALA A 64 -26.99 9.14 7.76
N ILE A 65 -26.36 10.25 8.14
CA ILE A 65 -24.97 10.60 7.78
C ILE A 65 -23.96 9.68 8.50
N LEU A 66 -24.33 9.15 9.68
CA LEU A 66 -23.47 8.23 10.46
C LEU A 66 -23.63 6.76 10.08
N GLN A 67 -24.67 6.39 9.32
CA GLN A 67 -24.87 5.00 8.86
C GLN A 67 -24.20 4.70 7.52
N ASN A 68 -23.78 5.73 6.79
CA ASN A 68 -23.09 5.60 5.49
C ASN A 68 -21.58 5.81 5.58
N THR A 69 -21.02 5.90 6.79
CA THR A 69 -19.58 5.98 6.96
C THR A 69 -18.99 4.60 6.73
N ARG A 70 -18.51 4.37 5.50
CA ARG A 70 -17.57 3.27 5.21
C ARG A 70 -16.47 3.31 6.28
N PRO A 71 -16.00 2.15 6.79
CA PRO A 71 -14.99 2.13 7.85
C PRO A 71 -13.81 3.00 7.44
N VAL A 72 -13.32 3.84 8.36
CA VAL A 72 -12.15 4.70 8.14
C VAL A 72 -10.94 3.80 7.91
N ASP A 73 -10.64 3.56 6.63
CA ASP A 73 -9.52 2.76 6.18
C ASP A 73 -8.31 3.66 5.90
N ARG A 74 -7.10 3.19 6.24
CA ARG A 74 -5.84 3.93 6.01
C ARG A 74 -5.72 4.46 4.56
N LEU A 75 -6.22 3.67 3.62
CA LEU A 75 -6.25 4.02 2.20
C LEU A 75 -7.09 5.27 1.90
N ARG A 76 -8.19 5.49 2.63
CA ARG A 76 -9.03 6.69 2.50
C ARG A 76 -8.25 7.94 2.88
N PHE A 77 -7.54 7.92 4.01
CA PHE A 77 -6.68 9.03 4.43
C PHE A 77 -5.60 9.34 3.38
N GLN A 78 -4.96 8.30 2.85
CA GLN A 78 -3.92 8.44 1.83
C GLN A 78 -4.50 8.98 0.52
N ALA A 79 -5.69 8.53 0.13
CA ALA A 79 -6.40 9.07 -1.03
C ALA A 79 -6.78 10.55 -0.84
N ILE A 80 -7.18 10.97 0.37
CA ILE A 80 -7.47 12.37 0.70
C ILE A 80 -6.22 13.25 0.54
N LEU A 81 -5.05 12.77 0.98
CA LEU A 81 -3.79 13.49 0.81
C LEU A 81 -3.44 13.69 -0.67
N VAL A 82 -3.58 12.63 -1.47
CA VAL A 82 -3.37 12.72 -2.93
C VAL A 82 -4.39 13.67 -3.55
N PHE A 83 -5.66 13.58 -3.15
CA PHE A 83 -6.70 14.48 -3.64
C PHE A 83 -6.37 15.95 -3.36
N GLN A 84 -6.00 16.28 -2.12
CA GLN A 84 -5.64 17.65 -1.72
C GLN A 84 -4.42 18.18 -2.46
N HIS A 85 -3.51 17.30 -2.87
CA HIS A 85 -2.38 17.68 -3.71
C HIS A 85 -2.82 18.15 -5.11
N PHE A 86 -3.85 17.51 -5.68
CA PHE A 86 -4.37 17.85 -7.02
C PHE A 86 -5.47 18.90 -7.02
N ASP A 87 -6.23 19.04 -5.93
CA ASP A 87 -7.25 20.09 -5.73
C ASP A 87 -6.57 21.42 -5.34
N THR A 88 -5.80 21.97 -6.27
CA THR A 88 -5.05 23.22 -6.11
C THR A 88 -5.94 24.42 -5.75
N GLU A 89 -7.19 24.38 -6.21
CA GLU A 89 -8.19 25.44 -5.99
C GLU A 89 -8.97 25.26 -4.67
N LYS A 90 -8.79 24.13 -3.97
CA LYS A 90 -9.49 23.77 -2.73
C LYS A 90 -11.01 23.80 -2.88
N THR A 91 -11.50 23.34 -4.03
CA THR A 91 -12.94 23.31 -4.32
C THR A 91 -13.64 22.12 -3.66
N GLY A 92 -12.88 21.15 -3.16
CA GLY A 92 -13.38 19.85 -2.72
C GLY A 92 -13.75 18.94 -3.90
N ARG A 93 -13.36 19.29 -5.13
CA ARG A 93 -13.60 18.53 -6.37
C ARG A 93 -12.40 18.63 -7.31
N LEU A 94 -12.23 17.64 -8.18
CA LEU A 94 -11.22 17.68 -9.24
C LEU A 94 -11.84 18.02 -10.58
N SER A 95 -11.31 19.03 -11.25
CA SER A 95 -11.66 19.35 -12.63
C SER A 95 -11.20 18.24 -13.60
N PRO A 96 -11.75 18.17 -14.83
CA PRO A 96 -11.27 17.23 -15.84
C PRO A 96 -9.78 17.37 -16.16
N GLU A 97 -9.26 18.59 -16.09
CA GLU A 97 -7.83 18.88 -16.30
C GLU A 97 -6.98 18.34 -15.15
N GLN A 98 -7.38 18.59 -13.90
CA GLN A 98 -6.71 18.03 -12.72
C GLN A 98 -6.73 16.49 -12.73
N LEU A 99 -7.85 15.88 -13.13
CA LEU A 99 -7.97 14.43 -13.27
C LEU A 99 -7.03 13.88 -14.35
N THR A 100 -6.83 14.62 -15.45
CA THR A 100 -5.90 14.23 -16.52
C THR A 100 -4.44 14.36 -16.06
N THR A 101 -4.11 15.41 -15.32
CA THR A 101 -2.80 15.56 -14.68
C THR A 101 -2.53 14.41 -13.70
N TYR A 102 -3.52 14.04 -12.91
CA TYR A 102 -3.44 12.90 -12.00
C TYR A 102 -3.26 11.56 -12.73
N GLU A 103 -3.93 11.34 -13.86
CA GLU A 103 -3.74 10.14 -14.68
C GLU A 103 -2.29 10.01 -15.18
N ALA A 104 -1.69 11.12 -15.66
CA ALA A 104 -0.29 11.15 -16.06
C ALA A 104 0.66 10.88 -14.88
N TYR A 105 0.39 11.51 -13.73
CA TYR A 105 1.12 11.30 -12.48
C TYR A 105 1.09 9.83 -12.02
N SER A 106 -0.08 9.19 -12.10
CA SER A 106 -0.28 7.78 -11.76
C SER A 106 0.48 6.89 -12.75
N ALA A 107 0.41 7.17 -14.04
CA ALA A 107 1.09 6.37 -15.06
C ALA A 107 2.62 6.32 -14.87
N GLU A 108 3.23 7.44 -14.45
CA GLU A 108 4.65 7.50 -14.12
C GLU A 108 5.03 6.58 -12.95
N ARG A 109 4.21 6.53 -11.91
CA ARG A 109 4.47 5.77 -10.67
C ARG A 109 4.27 4.28 -10.81
N PHE A 110 3.25 3.88 -11.56
CA PHE A 110 2.90 2.48 -11.75
C PHE A 110 3.63 1.83 -12.93
N GLY A 111 4.14 2.64 -13.86
CA GLY A 111 4.76 2.18 -15.09
C GLY A 111 3.74 1.74 -16.15
N ALA A 112 4.20 1.55 -17.38
CA ALA A 112 3.35 1.38 -18.56
C ALA A 112 2.39 0.18 -18.48
N ALA A 113 2.84 -0.98 -18.00
CA ALA A 113 2.01 -2.18 -17.96
C ALA A 113 0.84 -2.05 -16.97
N ALA A 114 1.11 -1.53 -15.77
CA ALA A 114 0.09 -1.32 -14.76
C ALA A 114 -0.82 -0.14 -15.10
N SER A 115 -0.30 0.93 -15.70
CA SER A 115 -1.11 2.08 -16.11
C SER A 115 -2.11 1.72 -17.22
N GLU A 116 -1.73 0.87 -18.16
CA GLU A 116 -2.66 0.32 -19.16
C GLU A 116 -3.82 -0.46 -18.51
N ALA A 117 -3.52 -1.26 -17.48
CA ALA A 117 -4.52 -2.00 -16.74
C ALA A 117 -5.45 -1.09 -15.89
N MET A 118 -5.04 0.14 -15.58
CA MET A 118 -5.82 1.12 -14.81
C MET A 118 -6.78 1.95 -15.65
N LYS A 119 -6.67 1.95 -16.99
CA LYS A 119 -7.55 2.71 -17.89
C LYS A 119 -9.06 2.54 -17.61
N PRO A 120 -9.57 1.33 -17.31
CA PRO A 120 -10.99 1.15 -16.97
C PRO A 120 -11.41 1.94 -15.71
N ALA A 121 -10.55 2.03 -14.70
CA ALA A 121 -10.82 2.78 -13.47
C ALA A 121 -10.92 4.29 -13.76
N PHE A 122 -10.01 4.84 -14.58
CA PHE A 122 -10.08 6.23 -15.02
C PHE A 122 -11.30 6.52 -15.89
N ALA A 123 -11.72 5.58 -16.74
CA ALA A 123 -12.95 5.72 -17.52
C ALA A 123 -14.18 5.79 -16.61
N ALA A 124 -14.24 4.96 -15.56
CA ALA A 124 -15.30 5.00 -14.55
C ALA A 124 -15.30 6.32 -13.78
N ALA A 125 -14.14 6.82 -13.36
CA ALA A 125 -14.00 8.12 -12.70
C ALA A 125 -14.48 9.28 -13.60
N ARG A 126 -14.10 9.28 -14.88
CA ARG A 126 -14.58 10.28 -15.84
C ARG A 126 -16.10 10.24 -16.04
N ALA A 127 -16.68 9.04 -16.08
CA ALA A 127 -18.13 8.88 -16.15
C ALA A 127 -18.82 9.42 -14.88
N ALA A 128 -18.24 9.17 -13.70
CA ALA A 128 -18.73 9.73 -12.44
C ALA A 128 -18.65 11.27 -12.43
N ALA A 129 -17.53 11.84 -12.88
CA ALA A 129 -17.37 13.30 -13.01
C ALA A 129 -18.40 13.91 -13.97
N ALA A 130 -18.66 13.27 -15.11
CA ALA A 130 -19.65 13.74 -16.09
C ALA A 130 -21.10 13.70 -15.58
N ALA A 131 -21.41 12.85 -14.60
CA ALA A 131 -22.73 12.79 -13.97
C ALA A 131 -23.00 13.97 -13.03
N VAL A 132 -21.95 14.66 -12.57
CA VAL A 132 -22.05 15.81 -11.68
C VAL A 132 -22.15 17.10 -12.50
N PRO A 133 -23.08 18.03 -12.21
CA PRO A 133 -23.12 19.33 -12.86
C PRO A 133 -21.78 20.06 -12.73
N GLY A 134 -21.20 20.44 -13.87
CA GLY A 134 -19.85 21.02 -13.96
C GLY A 134 -18.73 20.03 -14.27
N GLY A 135 -19.01 18.73 -14.41
CA GLY A 135 -18.04 17.75 -14.91
C GLY A 135 -16.87 17.48 -13.97
N SER A 136 -17.05 17.67 -12.66
CA SER A 136 -15.99 17.55 -11.66
C SER A 136 -16.13 16.26 -10.85
N LEU A 137 -14.99 15.66 -10.50
CA LEU A 137 -14.92 14.44 -9.70
C LEU A 137 -14.95 14.80 -8.22
N ASP A 138 -15.87 14.20 -7.45
CA ASP A 138 -15.90 14.38 -6.01
C ASP A 138 -14.84 13.53 -5.28
N MET A 139 -14.62 13.84 -4.01
CA MET A 139 -13.65 13.14 -3.16
C MET A 139 -13.92 11.63 -3.07
N GLU A 140 -15.20 11.22 -2.93
CA GLU A 140 -15.54 9.80 -2.76
C GLU A 140 -15.28 8.99 -4.03
N ALA A 141 -15.63 9.51 -5.21
CA ALA A 141 -15.31 8.86 -6.47
C ALA A 141 -13.79 8.81 -6.72
N PHE A 142 -13.03 9.80 -6.24
CA PHE A 142 -11.57 9.76 -6.28
C PHE A 142 -10.99 8.70 -5.33
N ILE A 143 -11.54 8.55 -4.12
CA ILE A 143 -11.13 7.47 -3.20
C ILE A 143 -11.39 6.10 -3.84
N ASP A 144 -12.52 5.92 -4.51
CA ASP A 144 -12.85 4.67 -5.20
C ASP A 144 -11.92 4.43 -6.41
N LEU A 145 -11.52 5.48 -7.14
CA LEU A 145 -10.47 5.41 -8.17
C LEU A 145 -9.13 4.90 -7.61
N ILE A 146 -8.67 5.46 -6.48
CA ILE A 146 -7.44 5.04 -5.81
C ILE A 146 -7.53 3.56 -5.37
N ARG A 147 -8.67 3.15 -4.81
CA ARG A 147 -8.92 1.74 -4.43
C ARG A 147 -8.78 0.80 -5.61
N ASP A 148 -9.36 1.15 -6.75
CA ASP A 148 -9.28 0.33 -7.95
C ASP A 148 -7.85 0.25 -8.49
N GLN A 149 -7.09 1.35 -8.47
CA GLN A 149 -5.67 1.33 -8.83
C GLN A 149 -4.84 0.44 -7.91
N VAL A 150 -5.01 0.55 -6.60
CA VAL A 150 -4.31 -0.30 -5.62
C VAL A 150 -4.68 -1.77 -5.82
N LYS A 151 -5.95 -2.07 -6.13
CA LYS A 151 -6.40 -3.43 -6.45
C LYS A 151 -5.73 -3.97 -7.71
N VAL A 152 -5.64 -3.16 -8.78
CA VAL A 152 -4.91 -3.52 -10.01
C VAL A 152 -3.44 -3.78 -9.69
N ALA A 153 -2.79 -2.90 -8.95
CA ALA A 153 -1.39 -3.05 -8.53
C ALA A 153 -1.17 -4.30 -7.68
N ALA A 154 -2.08 -4.63 -6.77
CA ALA A 154 -2.04 -5.82 -5.92
C ALA A 154 -2.05 -7.14 -6.71
N THR A 155 -2.72 -7.14 -7.88
CA THR A 155 -2.78 -8.29 -8.78
C THR A 155 -1.62 -8.35 -9.77
N SER A 156 -0.89 -7.24 -9.95
CA SER A 156 0.23 -7.15 -10.89
C SER A 156 1.50 -7.73 -10.30
N ARG A 157 2.09 -8.71 -11.00
CA ARG A 157 3.43 -9.24 -10.67
C ARG A 157 4.56 -8.36 -11.18
N GLU A 158 4.29 -7.54 -12.20
CA GLU A 158 5.29 -6.72 -12.87
C GLU A 158 5.53 -5.42 -12.11
N PHE A 159 4.48 -4.85 -11.51
CA PHE A 159 4.59 -3.56 -10.81
C PHE A 159 5.62 -3.56 -9.67
N PRO A 160 5.63 -4.50 -8.71
CA PRO A 160 6.63 -4.46 -7.64
C PRO A 160 8.06 -4.63 -8.18
N ARG A 161 8.20 -5.45 -9.22
CA ARG A 161 9.48 -5.79 -9.86
C ARG A 161 10.04 -4.65 -10.70
N SER A 162 9.20 -3.73 -11.18
CA SER A 162 9.68 -2.52 -11.87
C SER A 162 10.25 -1.49 -10.91
N VAL A 163 9.85 -1.53 -9.63
CA VAL A 163 10.29 -0.60 -8.61
C VAL A 163 11.50 -1.12 -7.84
N PHE A 164 11.47 -2.38 -7.42
CA PHE A 164 12.53 -3.00 -6.63
C PHE A 164 13.03 -4.29 -7.27
N PRO A 165 14.34 -4.60 -7.16
CA PRO A 165 14.87 -5.91 -7.51
C PRO A 165 14.17 -7.04 -6.73
N GLU A 166 13.99 -8.20 -7.38
CA GLU A 166 13.28 -9.35 -6.78
C GLU A 166 13.90 -9.83 -5.46
N ALA A 167 15.23 -9.77 -5.34
CA ALA A 167 15.93 -10.12 -4.11
C ALA A 167 15.62 -9.16 -2.94
N GLU A 168 15.37 -7.89 -3.22
CA GLU A 168 15.04 -6.88 -2.21
C GLU A 168 13.57 -6.99 -1.78
N LEU A 169 12.66 -7.18 -2.75
CA LEU A 169 11.25 -7.46 -2.48
C LEU A 169 11.07 -8.66 -1.54
N GLY A 170 11.83 -9.73 -1.75
CA GLY A 170 11.79 -10.91 -0.87
C GLY A 170 12.20 -10.59 0.57
N LYS A 171 13.25 -9.76 0.76
CA LYS A 171 13.71 -9.32 2.08
C LYS A 171 12.68 -8.43 2.78
N LEU A 172 12.11 -7.47 2.05
CA LEU A 172 11.07 -6.57 2.57
C LEU A 172 9.79 -7.33 2.95
N ALA A 173 9.33 -8.24 2.09
CA ALA A 173 8.13 -9.04 2.33
C ALA A 173 8.29 -9.95 3.54
N TRP A 174 9.46 -10.59 3.66
CA TRP A 174 9.79 -11.41 4.82
C TRP A 174 9.87 -10.58 6.11
N GLY A 175 10.54 -9.42 6.07
CA GLY A 175 10.70 -8.53 7.23
C GLY A 175 9.36 -7.99 7.74
N ALA A 176 8.46 -7.62 6.84
CA ALA A 176 7.14 -7.09 7.18
C ALA A 176 6.08 -8.19 7.43
N SER A 177 6.39 -9.47 7.15
CA SER A 177 5.42 -10.58 7.20
C SER A 177 4.17 -10.34 6.34
N LEU A 178 4.35 -9.72 5.17
CA LEU A 178 3.27 -9.39 4.24
C LEU A 178 3.24 -10.37 3.07
N SER A 179 2.04 -10.67 2.57
CA SER A 179 1.87 -11.37 1.30
C SER A 179 2.35 -10.50 0.12
N THR A 180 2.60 -11.13 -1.04
CA THR A 180 3.02 -10.40 -2.25
C THR A 180 2.00 -9.36 -2.71
N SER A 181 0.70 -9.64 -2.57
CA SER A 181 -0.37 -8.70 -2.91
C SER A 181 -0.48 -7.56 -1.91
N GLU A 182 -0.30 -7.82 -0.61
CA GLU A 182 -0.26 -6.76 0.42
C GLU A 182 0.96 -5.86 0.24
N MET A 183 2.13 -6.45 -0.08
CA MET A 183 3.34 -5.69 -0.40
C MET A 183 3.14 -4.79 -1.62
N ALA A 184 2.57 -5.33 -2.70
CA ALA A 184 2.27 -4.57 -3.90
C ALA A 184 1.25 -3.43 -3.62
N SER A 185 0.28 -3.67 -2.75
CA SER A 185 -0.68 -2.64 -2.31
C SER A 185 -0.01 -1.54 -1.50
N ALA A 186 0.83 -1.90 -0.52
CA ALA A 186 1.58 -0.94 0.28
C ALA A 186 2.51 -0.09 -0.60
N LEU A 187 3.21 -0.74 -1.55
CA LEU A 187 4.06 -0.07 -2.51
C LEU A 187 3.30 0.90 -3.43
N ALA A 188 2.14 0.48 -3.92
CA ALA A 188 1.26 1.32 -4.73
C ALA A 188 0.94 2.63 -4.02
N ILE A 189 0.54 2.53 -2.75
CA ILE A 189 0.17 3.68 -1.95
C ILE A 189 1.39 4.53 -1.61
N PHE A 190 2.51 3.91 -1.24
CA PHE A 190 3.75 4.63 -0.98
C PHE A 190 4.17 5.48 -2.18
N ARG A 191 4.15 4.91 -3.40
CA ARG A 191 4.50 5.67 -4.62
C ARG A 191 3.53 6.80 -4.92
N LEU A 192 2.25 6.65 -4.58
CA LEU A 192 1.25 7.71 -4.71
C LEU A 192 1.42 8.84 -3.68
N LEU A 193 2.10 8.60 -2.56
CA LEU A 193 2.41 9.62 -1.55
C LEU A 193 3.79 10.26 -1.79
N ASP A 194 4.69 9.55 -2.48
CA ASP A 194 5.99 10.05 -2.94
C ASP A 194 5.80 10.97 -4.16
N PHE A 195 5.44 12.24 -3.88
CA PHE A 195 5.13 13.24 -4.91
C PHE A 195 6.32 13.60 -5.81
N ASN A 196 7.55 13.50 -5.31
CA ASN A 196 8.78 13.85 -6.01
C ASN A 196 9.60 12.66 -6.50
N LEU A 197 9.15 11.43 -6.24
CA LEU A 197 9.80 10.17 -6.64
C LEU A 197 11.22 10.02 -6.08
N ASP A 198 11.49 10.57 -4.89
CA ASP A 198 12.81 10.47 -4.26
C ASP A 198 12.96 9.19 -3.41
N GLY A 199 11.89 8.40 -3.28
CA GLY A 199 11.86 7.18 -2.47
C GLY A 199 11.58 7.42 -0.99
N TYR A 200 11.18 8.63 -0.61
CA TYR A 200 10.84 9.03 0.75
C TYR A 200 9.51 9.79 0.79
N VAL A 201 8.80 9.69 1.92
CA VAL A 201 7.58 10.46 2.16
C VAL A 201 7.82 11.39 3.34
N LYS A 202 7.66 12.70 3.13
CA LYS A 202 7.83 13.69 4.20
C LYS A 202 6.68 13.61 5.19
N LEU A 203 6.99 13.47 6.48
CA LEU A 203 6.00 13.51 7.56
C LEU A 203 5.22 14.82 7.59
N GLU A 204 5.84 15.94 7.21
CA GLU A 204 5.16 17.24 7.11
C GLU A 204 4.04 17.25 6.07
N ASP A 205 4.22 16.56 4.93
CA ASP A 205 3.18 16.49 3.89
C ASP A 205 1.99 15.66 4.36
N LEU A 206 2.22 14.62 5.17
CA LEU A 206 1.17 13.83 5.81
C LEU A 206 0.40 14.63 6.86
N ARG A 207 1.09 15.51 7.61
CA ARG A 207 0.48 16.38 8.63
C ARG A 207 -0.44 17.46 8.05
N ARG A 208 -0.36 17.75 6.74
CA ARG A 208 -1.23 18.73 6.07
C ARG A 208 -2.68 18.27 5.97
N ALA A 209 -2.96 16.97 6.01
CA ALA A 209 -4.33 16.48 6.05
C ALA A 209 -5.02 16.92 7.36
N GLN A 210 -6.21 17.49 7.22
CA GLN A 210 -7.09 17.82 8.33
C GLN A 210 -8.11 16.69 8.52
N GLY A 211 -8.51 16.40 9.77
CA GLY A 211 -9.56 15.42 10.07
C GLY A 211 -9.24 14.53 11.28
N ILE A 212 -10.21 13.71 11.68
CA ILE A 212 -10.08 12.72 12.75
C ILE A 212 -9.06 11.64 12.35
N GLU A 213 -8.94 11.36 11.05
CA GLU A 213 -7.96 10.40 10.53
C GLU A 213 -6.51 10.81 10.82
N ARG A 214 -6.24 12.10 11.03
CA ARG A 214 -4.90 12.61 11.31
C ARG A 214 -4.33 12.06 12.62
N GLU A 215 -5.11 12.01 13.70
CA GLU A 215 -4.59 11.60 15.00
C GLU A 215 -4.11 10.14 14.96
N PHE A 216 -4.93 9.26 14.39
CA PHE A 216 -4.60 7.84 14.29
C PHE A 216 -3.42 7.57 13.35
N VAL A 217 -3.36 8.28 12.22
CA VAL A 217 -2.29 8.07 11.24
C VAL A 217 -0.99 8.72 11.67
N ASN A 218 -1.03 9.87 12.34
CA ASN A 218 0.17 10.52 12.87
C ASN A 218 0.85 9.65 13.93
N GLU A 219 0.11 9.11 14.91
CA GLU A 219 0.71 8.25 15.94
C GLU A 219 1.42 7.04 15.31
N LYS A 220 0.75 6.37 14.36
CA LYS A 220 1.31 5.18 13.70
C LYS A 220 2.44 5.46 12.71
N LEU A 221 2.47 6.64 12.09
CA LEU A 221 3.51 7.00 11.12
C LEU A 221 4.70 7.70 11.77
N GLU A 222 4.50 8.44 12.86
CA GLU A 222 5.59 9.00 13.67
C GLU A 222 6.37 7.88 14.36
N ASP A 223 5.69 6.87 14.92
CA ASP A 223 6.33 5.67 15.47
C ASP A 223 7.11 4.84 14.42
N ALA A 224 6.78 5.01 13.14
CA ALA A 224 7.41 4.27 12.05
C ALA A 224 8.74 4.89 11.60
N ASP A 225 8.95 6.19 11.84
CA ASP A 225 10.21 6.90 11.53
C ASP A 225 11.31 6.49 12.52
N THR A 226 12.04 5.43 12.19
CA THR A 226 13.01 4.82 13.11
C THR A 226 14.29 5.62 13.28
N ASN A 227 14.58 6.56 12.39
CA ASN A 227 15.77 7.41 12.41
C ASN A 227 15.46 8.88 12.76
N GLU A 228 14.20 9.23 12.99
CA GLU A 228 13.72 10.55 13.43
C GLU A 228 14.19 11.69 12.51
N ASP A 229 14.34 11.40 11.21
CA ASP A 229 14.80 12.41 10.24
C ASP A 229 13.63 13.20 9.61
N GLY A 230 12.38 12.81 9.90
CA GLY A 230 11.18 13.41 9.33
C GLY A 230 10.80 12.86 7.95
N PHE A 231 11.50 11.82 7.47
CA PHE A 231 11.28 11.18 6.18
C PHE A 231 11.01 9.68 6.35
N LEU A 232 9.86 9.24 5.87
CA LEU A 232 9.52 7.82 5.85
C LEU A 232 10.11 7.16 4.60
N SER A 233 11.11 6.29 4.79
CA SER A 233 11.51 5.37 3.73
C SER A 233 10.42 4.32 3.47
N PHE A 234 10.47 3.61 2.33
CA PHE A 234 9.50 2.52 2.09
C PHE A 234 9.57 1.44 3.18
N LYS A 235 10.75 1.18 3.73
CA LYS A 235 10.92 0.19 4.80
C LYS A 235 10.23 0.64 6.10
N ASP A 236 10.36 1.91 6.47
CA ASP A 236 9.68 2.51 7.61
C ASP A 236 8.17 2.54 7.37
N PHE A 237 7.75 2.89 6.15
CA PHE A 237 6.35 2.80 5.79
C PHE A 237 5.80 1.38 5.98
N LEU A 238 6.55 0.33 5.65
CA LEU A 238 6.14 -1.06 5.89
C LEU A 238 6.06 -1.44 7.37
N THR A 239 6.86 -0.84 8.26
CA THR A 239 6.73 -1.12 9.71
C THR A 239 5.38 -0.63 10.22
N SER A 240 4.88 0.49 9.69
CA SER A 240 3.53 0.97 9.99
C SER A 240 2.42 0.03 9.48
N TYR A 241 2.68 -0.76 8.42
CA TYR A 241 1.76 -1.76 7.86
C TYR A 241 1.89 -3.14 8.49
N ALA A 242 3.01 -3.40 9.17
CA ALA A 242 3.17 -4.65 9.90
C ALA A 242 2.02 -4.74 10.89
N ARG A 243 1.19 -5.77 10.73
CA ARG A 243 0.05 -6.01 11.62
C ARG A 243 0.58 -5.97 13.05
N GLU A 244 -0.11 -5.23 13.92
CA GLU A 244 0.19 -5.29 15.35
C GLU A 244 0.36 -6.75 15.72
N ARG A 245 1.53 -7.09 16.27
CA ARG A 245 1.82 -8.46 16.65
C ARG A 245 0.65 -8.89 17.52
N PRO A 246 -0.05 -9.97 17.15
CA PRO A 246 -1.30 -10.31 17.80
C PRO A 246 -1.02 -10.39 19.30
N VAL A 247 -1.82 -9.70 20.11
CA VAL A 247 -1.65 -9.65 21.58
C VAL A 247 -1.50 -11.08 22.13
N ILE A 248 -2.18 -12.04 21.51
CA ILE A 248 -2.07 -13.47 21.76
C ILE A 248 -0.64 -13.99 21.62
N LEU A 249 0.10 -13.62 20.57
CA LEU A 249 1.51 -14.02 20.42
C LEU A 249 2.35 -13.47 21.57
N ASN A 250 2.17 -12.20 21.94
CA ASN A 250 2.90 -11.62 23.07
C ASN A 250 2.55 -12.35 24.38
N MET A 251 1.27 -12.68 24.60
CA MET A 251 0.82 -13.47 25.76
C MET A 251 1.41 -14.89 25.75
N LEU A 252 1.43 -15.57 24.61
CA LEU A 252 2.01 -16.91 24.47
C LEU A 252 3.52 -16.89 24.73
N VAL A 253 4.23 -15.88 24.23
CA VAL A 253 5.66 -15.70 24.50
C VAL A 253 5.88 -15.48 26.00
N LEU A 254 5.09 -14.61 26.65
CA LEU A 254 5.20 -14.37 28.10
C LEU A 254 4.90 -15.64 28.92
N LEU A 255 3.85 -16.38 28.56
CA LEU A 255 3.47 -17.64 29.21
C LEU A 255 4.58 -18.68 29.06
N ALA A 256 5.17 -18.81 27.87
CA ALA A 256 6.25 -19.74 27.61
C ALA A 256 7.52 -19.39 28.41
N HIS A 257 7.87 -18.10 28.57
CA HIS A 257 8.97 -17.70 29.44
C HIS A 257 8.67 -18.03 30.89
N THR A 258 7.45 -17.76 31.36
CA THR A 258 7.01 -18.09 32.72
C THR A 258 7.11 -19.59 32.98
N ALA A 259 6.66 -20.42 32.03
CA ALA A 259 6.79 -21.86 32.11
C ALA A 259 8.25 -22.33 32.10
N ALA A 260 9.10 -21.74 31.26
CA ALA A 260 10.52 -22.07 31.21
C ALA A 260 11.24 -21.76 32.53
N PHE A 261 10.99 -20.58 33.13
CA PHE A 261 11.51 -20.25 34.46
C PHE A 261 10.97 -21.23 35.52
N TRP A 262 9.67 -21.52 35.49
CA TRP A 262 9.07 -22.47 36.41
C TRP A 262 9.74 -23.85 36.33
N VAL A 263 10.00 -24.37 35.12
CA VAL A 263 10.72 -25.63 34.91
C VAL A 263 12.14 -25.56 35.48
N ILE A 264 12.90 -24.50 35.19
CA ILE A 264 14.27 -24.33 35.70
C ILE A 264 14.29 -24.39 37.23
N PHE A 265 13.36 -23.70 37.90
CA PHE A 265 13.32 -23.66 39.36
C PHE A 265 12.81 -24.96 40.00
N ASN A 266 11.94 -25.71 39.31
CA ASN A 266 11.34 -26.95 39.82
C ASN A 266 12.08 -28.23 39.41
N LEU A 267 13.15 -28.15 38.61
CA LEU A 267 13.95 -29.33 38.25
C LEU A 267 14.55 -29.99 39.52
N PRO A 268 14.25 -31.28 39.77
CA PRO A 268 14.82 -32.01 40.91
C PRO A 268 16.29 -32.33 40.66
N GLY A 269 17.10 -32.34 41.72
CA GLY A 269 18.53 -32.69 41.64
C GLY A 269 19.45 -31.58 41.11
N LEU A 270 18.91 -30.38 40.86
CA LEU A 270 19.69 -29.21 40.43
C LEU A 270 19.92 -28.26 41.61
N ASP A 271 21.20 -27.98 41.90
CA ASP A 271 21.57 -27.04 42.95
C ASP A 271 21.17 -25.61 42.60
N LEU A 272 20.86 -24.82 43.63
CA LEU A 272 20.46 -23.41 43.50
C LEU A 272 21.40 -22.56 42.63
N PRO A 273 22.75 -22.62 42.76
CA PRO A 273 23.65 -21.85 41.90
C PRO A 273 23.49 -22.20 40.41
N VAL A 274 23.28 -23.48 40.08
CA VAL A 274 23.12 -23.90 38.68
C VAL A 274 21.78 -23.41 38.13
N LYS A 275 20.70 -23.48 38.92
CA LYS A 275 19.39 -22.90 38.56
C LYS A 275 19.50 -21.40 38.28
N ALA A 276 20.24 -20.66 39.11
CA ALA A 276 20.47 -19.24 38.92
C ALA A 276 21.23 -18.93 37.63
N ILE A 277 22.28 -19.71 37.31
CA ILE A 277 23.03 -19.57 36.04
C ILE A 277 22.12 -19.84 34.83
N MET A 278 21.29 -20.89 34.89
CA MET A 278 20.35 -21.20 33.80
C MET A 278 19.31 -20.09 33.62
N ALA A 279 18.72 -19.59 34.71
CA ALA A 279 17.78 -18.48 34.67
C ALA A 279 18.43 -17.20 34.10
N MET A 280 19.67 -16.89 34.50
CA MET A 280 20.44 -15.77 33.95
C MET A 280 20.75 -15.96 32.47
N GLY A 281 21.11 -17.18 32.05
CA GLY A 281 21.30 -17.52 30.64
C GLY A 281 20.04 -17.28 29.81
N LEU A 282 18.87 -17.62 30.35
CA LEU A 282 17.58 -17.35 29.71
C LEU A 282 17.27 -15.84 29.63
N MET A 283 17.61 -15.06 30.67
CA MET A 283 17.48 -13.60 30.64
C MET A 283 18.40 -12.93 29.63
N LEU A 284 19.64 -13.43 29.48
CA LEU A 284 20.60 -12.91 28.50
C LEU A 284 20.25 -13.31 27.07
N LYS A 285 19.60 -14.47 26.88
CA LYS A 285 19.18 -14.98 25.57
C LYS A 285 17.72 -15.46 25.59
N PRO A 286 16.74 -14.55 25.66
CA PRO A 286 15.30 -14.91 25.65
C PRO A 286 14.89 -15.58 24.34
N GLN A 287 15.66 -15.39 23.26
CA GLN A 287 15.43 -16.00 21.95
C GLN A 287 15.36 -17.54 21.98
N PHE A 288 15.96 -18.20 23.00
CA PHE A 288 15.84 -19.64 23.18
C PHE A 288 14.39 -20.12 23.41
N VAL A 289 13.55 -19.27 24.00
CA VAL A 289 12.12 -19.55 24.20
C VAL A 289 11.28 -18.83 23.14
N THR A 290 11.57 -17.55 22.86
CA THR A 290 10.79 -16.76 21.89
C THR A 290 10.80 -17.36 20.49
N GLY A 291 11.98 -17.80 20.00
CA GLY A 291 12.14 -18.30 18.64
C GLY A 291 11.25 -19.52 18.33
N PRO A 292 11.31 -20.59 19.15
CA PRO A 292 10.41 -21.74 19.02
C PRO A 292 8.93 -21.38 19.12
N VAL A 293 8.54 -20.52 20.07
CA VAL A 293 7.13 -20.12 20.27
C VAL A 293 6.59 -19.39 19.05
N ILE A 294 7.34 -18.45 18.47
CA ILE A 294 6.94 -17.76 17.24
C ILE A 294 6.75 -18.76 16.10
N LYS A 295 7.69 -19.70 15.90
CA LYS A 295 7.57 -20.72 14.84
C LYS A 295 6.34 -21.61 15.01
N ILE A 296 6.06 -22.04 16.23
CA ILE A 296 4.87 -22.85 16.52
C ILE A 296 3.61 -22.02 16.24
N TYR A 297 3.56 -20.77 16.71
CA TYR A 297 2.44 -19.88 16.49
C TYR A 297 2.16 -19.65 14.99
N THR A 298 3.20 -19.40 14.18
CA THR A 298 3.02 -19.18 12.74
C THR A 298 2.52 -20.43 12.03
N ILE A 299 2.98 -21.62 12.43
CA ILE A 299 2.46 -22.90 11.92
C ILE A 299 0.97 -23.04 12.25
N PHE A 300 0.59 -22.82 13.52
CA PHE A 300 -0.82 -22.87 13.93
C PHE A 300 -1.68 -21.85 13.19
N GLN A 301 -1.21 -20.61 13.08
CA GLN A 301 -1.94 -19.56 12.37
C GLN A 301 -2.14 -19.92 10.90
N THR A 302 -1.14 -20.52 10.25
CA THR A 302 -1.24 -20.99 8.86
C THR A 302 -2.29 -22.09 8.73
N ILE A 303 -2.29 -23.07 9.63
CA ILE A 303 -3.29 -24.16 9.65
C ILE A 303 -4.69 -23.59 9.88
N PHE A 304 -4.85 -22.68 10.84
CA PHE A 304 -6.14 -22.08 11.17
C PHE A 304 -6.70 -21.23 10.02
N ASN A 305 -5.85 -20.41 9.39
CA ASN A 305 -6.23 -19.62 8.23
C ASN A 305 -6.68 -20.52 7.06
N ARG A 306 -5.99 -21.64 6.84
CA ARG A 306 -6.38 -22.62 5.83
C ARG A 306 -7.74 -23.26 6.15
N ALA A 307 -7.95 -23.72 7.37
CA ALA A 307 -9.23 -24.29 7.80
C ALA A 307 -10.38 -23.28 7.65
N ARG A 308 -10.14 -22.01 8.02
CA ARG A 308 -11.13 -20.94 7.86
C ARG A 308 -11.46 -20.68 6.38
N ALA A 309 -10.47 -20.70 5.50
CA ALA A 309 -10.68 -20.55 4.06
C ALA A 309 -11.48 -21.73 3.49
N GLU A 310 -11.20 -22.96 3.91
CA GLU A 310 -11.95 -24.16 3.51
C GLU A 310 -13.43 -24.09 3.95
N VAL A 311 -13.70 -23.59 5.16
CA VAL A 311 -15.08 -23.37 5.65
C VAL A 311 -15.80 -22.30 4.82
N ALA A 312 -15.14 -21.18 4.51
CA ALA A 312 -15.75 -20.13 3.68
C ALA A 312 -16.11 -20.67 2.28
N MET A 313 -15.22 -21.42 1.65
CA MET A 313 -15.46 -22.05 0.34
C MET A 313 -16.56 -23.11 0.35
N ALA A 314 -16.86 -23.70 1.51
CA ALA A 314 -17.97 -24.65 1.67
C ALA A 314 -19.32 -23.95 1.85
N GLN A 315 -19.34 -22.73 2.38
CA GLN A 315 -20.56 -21.92 2.56
C GLN A 315 -21.05 -21.26 1.27
N ASP A 316 -20.15 -21.01 0.31
CA ASP A 316 -20.48 -20.42 -0.99
C ASP A 316 -21.03 -21.44 -2.02
N LYS A 317 -21.25 -22.70 -1.62
CA LYS A 317 -21.82 -23.77 -2.45
C LYS A 317 -23.27 -24.05 -2.07
#